data_AF-A0A117S799-F1
#
_entry.id   AF-A0A117S799-F1
#
_cell.length_a   1.000
_cell.length_b   1.000
_cell.length_c   1.000
_cell.angle_alpha   90.00
_cell.angle_beta   90.00
_cell.angle_gamma   90.00
#
_symmetry.space_group_name_H-M   'P 1'
#
loop_
_entity.id
_entity.type
_entity.pdbx_description
1 polymer ?
#
loop_
_entity_poly.entity_id
_entity_poly.type
_entity_poly.pdbx_seq_one_letter_code
_entity_poly.pdbx_strand_id
1 'polypeptide(L)'
;MLLLTQDLRARLIANGLSRGDHVPVVKFFSPVGAATWLFSELDEDGDSLFGLCDLGFGCPEMGSASLAEIAAVSLPFGLTIERDLCFEGRFPLTIYADAARVAGSITEDEARLEAAAVARPSELSELPPP
;
A
#
# COMPACT_ATOMS: atom_id res chain seq x y z
N MET A 1 -9.42 -16.48 8.61
CA MET A 1 -8.20 -15.79 9.07
C MET A 1 -8.49 -14.30 8.99
N LEU A 2 -8.18 -13.50 10.02
CA LEU A 2 -8.38 -12.05 9.95
C LEU A 2 -7.20 -11.44 9.18
N LEU A 3 -7.47 -10.70 8.10
CA LEU A 3 -6.42 -10.10 7.27
C LEU A 3 -5.53 -9.15 8.07
N LEU A 4 -6.09 -8.43 9.04
CA LEU A 4 -5.35 -7.54 9.94
C LEU A 4 -5.29 -8.12 11.35
N THR A 5 -4.10 -8.15 11.96
CA THR A 5 -3.98 -8.37 13.40
C THR A 5 -4.38 -7.11 14.17
N GLN A 6 -4.58 -7.23 15.49
CA GLN A 6 -4.88 -6.07 16.33
C GLN A 6 -3.78 -5.01 16.25
N ASP A 7 -2.50 -5.42 16.23
CA ASP A 7 -1.36 -4.52 16.10
C ASP A 7 -1.32 -3.80 14.74
N LEU A 8 -1.58 -4.52 13.64
CA LEU A 8 -1.65 -3.90 12.31
C LEU A 8 -2.79 -2.89 12.23
N ARG A 9 -3.97 -3.26 12.76
CA ARG A 9 -5.13 -2.36 12.84
C ARG A 9 -4.81 -1.09 13.64
N ALA A 10 -4.17 -1.22 14.80
CA ALA A 10 -3.79 -0.06 15.61
C ALA A 10 -2.83 0.88 14.87
N ARG A 11 -1.83 0.33 14.16
CA ARG A 11 -0.87 1.11 13.36
C ARG A 11 -1.56 1.83 12.18
N LEU A 12 -2.41 1.11 11.44
CA LEU A 12 -3.15 1.69 10.32
C LEU A 12 -4.10 2.82 10.77
N ILE A 13 -4.79 2.66 11.90
CA ILE A 13 -5.65 3.71 12.48
C ILE A 13 -4.82 4.91 12.93
N ALA A 14 -3.70 4.69 13.61
CA ALA A 14 -2.82 5.77 14.03
C ALA A 14 -2.33 6.60 12.83
N ASN A 15 -1.99 5.94 11.72
CA ASN A 15 -1.64 6.62 10.48
C ASN A 15 -2.84 7.39 9.91
N GLY A 16 -4.03 6.80 9.83
CA GLY A 16 -5.24 7.44 9.29
C GLY A 16 -5.67 8.70 10.05
N LEU A 17 -5.38 8.78 11.35
CA LEU A 17 -5.62 9.96 12.19
C LEU A 17 -4.58 11.08 11.99
N SER A 18 -3.50 10.82 11.24
CA SER A 18 -2.39 11.76 11.05
C SER A 18 -2.16 12.05 9.57
N ARG A 19 -2.00 13.32 9.22
CA ARG A 19 -1.66 13.69 7.84
C ARG A 19 -0.20 13.36 7.57
N GLY A 20 0.07 12.70 6.45
CA GLY A 20 1.44 12.44 6.02
C GLY A 20 1.53 11.39 4.93
N ASP A 21 2.74 11.24 4.42
CA ASP A 21 3.10 10.13 3.53
C ASP A 21 3.69 9.01 4.38
N HIS A 22 2.88 7.99 4.61
CA HIS A 22 3.16 6.94 5.57
C HIS A 22 3.82 5.73 4.90
N VAL A 23 4.69 5.06 5.65
CA VAL A 23 5.22 3.75 5.25
C VAL A 23 4.08 2.72 5.29
N PRO A 24 3.87 1.92 4.22
CA PRO A 24 2.83 0.90 4.21
C PRO A 24 3.07 -0.11 5.34
N VAL A 25 1.99 -0.44 6.04
CA VAL A 25 1.98 -1.31 7.21
C VAL A 25 1.65 -2.75 6.84
N VAL A 26 0.90 -2.94 5.76
CA VAL A 26 0.44 -4.25 5.32
C VAL A 26 0.47 -4.37 3.81
N LYS A 27 0.79 -5.58 3.35
CA LYS A 27 0.66 -6.00 1.96
C LYS A 27 -0.37 -7.11 1.84
N PHE A 28 -1.29 -6.94 0.91
CA PHE A 28 -2.21 -8.01 0.49
C PHE A 28 -1.88 -8.46 -0.93
N PHE A 29 -2.19 -9.71 -1.25
CA PHE A 29 -1.97 -10.25 -2.59
C PHE A 29 -3.00 -11.33 -2.94
N SER A 30 -3.25 -11.49 -4.24
CA SER A 30 -3.96 -12.63 -4.78
C SER A 30 -3.00 -13.79 -5.02
N PRO A 31 -3.17 -14.98 -4.39
CA PRO A 31 -2.29 -16.13 -4.60
C PRO A 31 -2.40 -16.75 -5.99
N VAL A 32 -3.40 -16.36 -6.79
CA VAL A 32 -3.67 -16.90 -8.13
C VAL A 32 -3.83 -15.81 -9.19
N GLY A 33 -3.24 -14.64 -8.95
CA GLY A 33 -3.24 -13.52 -9.89
C GLY A 33 -2.13 -12.52 -9.57
N ALA A 34 -2.07 -11.42 -10.32
CA ALA A 34 -1.08 -10.37 -10.12
C ALA A 34 -1.53 -9.28 -9.12
N ALA A 35 -2.77 -9.33 -8.65
CA ALA A 35 -3.32 -8.28 -7.82
C ALA A 35 -2.59 -8.17 -6.47
N THR A 36 -2.13 -6.97 -6.14
CA THR A 36 -1.32 -6.63 -4.97
C THR A 36 -1.78 -5.29 -4.41
N TRP A 37 -1.77 -5.14 -3.10
CA TRP A 37 -2.09 -3.89 -2.41
C TRP A 37 -1.07 -3.62 -1.30
N LEU A 38 -0.73 -2.35 -1.12
CA LEU A 38 0.04 -1.84 0.02
C LEU A 38 -0.80 -0.79 0.74
N PHE A 39 -1.14 -1.01 2.01
CA PHE A 39 -1.94 -0.06 2.79
C PHE A 39 -1.15 0.56 3.94
N SER A 40 -1.28 1.87 4.09
CA SER A 40 -0.69 2.65 5.19
C SER A 40 -1.70 3.05 6.25
N GLU A 41 -2.96 3.19 5.88
CA GLU A 41 -3.99 3.84 6.69
C GLU A 41 -5.27 3.01 6.73
N LEU A 42 -6.00 3.12 7.83
CA LEU A 42 -7.36 2.63 8.00
C LEU A 42 -8.18 3.75 8.66
N ASP A 43 -9.32 4.08 8.06
CA ASP A 43 -10.24 5.09 8.58
C ASP A 43 -10.92 4.61 9.88
N GLU A 44 -11.51 5.54 10.62
CA GLU A 44 -12.23 5.32 11.88
C GLU A 44 -13.46 4.42 11.70
N ASP A 45 -13.99 4.30 10.47
CA ASP A 45 -15.05 3.35 10.12
C ASP A 45 -14.62 1.88 10.25
N GLY A 46 -13.30 1.65 10.36
CA GLY A 46 -12.70 0.34 10.56
C GLY A 46 -12.69 -0.55 9.32
N ASP A 47 -13.02 -0.01 8.15
CA ASP A 47 -13.13 -0.72 6.86
C ASP A 47 -12.39 -0.03 5.70
N SER A 48 -12.42 1.29 5.62
CA SER A 48 -11.82 2.05 4.53
C SER A 48 -10.30 2.13 4.67
N LEU A 49 -9.59 1.34 3.88
CA LEU A 49 -8.13 1.38 3.79
C LEU A 49 -7.69 2.41 2.74
N PHE A 50 -6.54 3.06 2.95
CA PHE A 50 -5.90 3.91 1.93
C PHE A 50 -4.47 3.43 1.65
N GLY A 51 -4.10 3.42 0.37
CA GLY A 51 -2.84 2.85 -0.07
C GLY A 51 -2.61 2.82 -1.57
N LEU A 52 -1.66 1.99 -2.00
CA LEU A 52 -1.32 1.72 -3.39
C LEU A 52 -1.93 0.39 -3.82
N CYS A 53 -2.72 0.41 -4.89
CA CYS A 53 -3.50 -0.70 -5.40
C CYS A 53 -3.01 -1.07 -6.81
N ASP A 54 -2.68 -2.33 -7.04
CA ASP A 54 -2.34 -2.86 -8.35
C ASP A 54 -3.21 -4.07 -8.64
N LEU A 55 -4.12 -3.95 -9.61
CA LEU A 55 -5.03 -5.04 -9.98
C LEU A 55 -4.44 -5.95 -11.07
N GLY A 56 -3.17 -5.75 -11.45
CA GLY A 56 -2.48 -6.55 -12.46
C GLY A 56 -2.71 -6.09 -13.90
N PHE A 57 -3.12 -4.84 -14.11
CA PHE A 57 -3.40 -4.27 -15.44
C PHE A 57 -2.30 -3.33 -15.97
N GLY A 58 -1.15 -3.26 -15.30
CA GLY A 58 -0.05 -2.38 -15.71
C GLY A 58 -0.14 -0.96 -15.14
N CYS A 59 -1.17 -0.67 -14.35
CA CYS A 59 -1.50 0.67 -13.86
C CYS A 59 -1.73 0.65 -12.32
N PRO A 60 -0.68 0.58 -11.50
CA PRO A 60 -0.82 0.74 -10.05
C PRO A 60 -1.28 2.16 -9.70
N GLU A 61 -2.26 2.27 -8.79
CA GLU A 61 -2.91 3.54 -8.45
C GLU A 61 -3.02 3.74 -6.94
N MET A 62 -2.81 4.97 -6.49
CA MET A 62 -3.11 5.36 -5.11
C MET A 62 -4.61 5.51 -4.94
N GLY A 63 -5.17 4.97 -3.86
CA GLY A 63 -6.60 5.08 -3.60
C GLY A 63 -7.07 4.33 -2.36
N SER A 64 -8.39 4.38 -2.17
CA SER A 64 -9.05 3.69 -1.07
C SER A 64 -9.63 2.35 -1.50
N ALA A 65 -9.71 1.40 -0.58
CA ALA A 65 -10.40 0.12 -0.78
C ALA A 65 -11.05 -0.36 0.53
N SER A 66 -12.17 -1.07 0.41
CA SER A 66 -12.83 -1.68 1.56
C SER A 66 -12.12 -2.97 2.00
N LEU A 67 -11.78 -3.07 3.28
CA LEU A 67 -11.24 -4.28 3.89
C LEU A 67 -12.24 -5.45 3.78
N ALA A 68 -13.53 -5.19 3.99
CA ALA A 68 -14.58 -6.18 3.87
C ALA A 68 -14.72 -6.68 2.43
N GLU A 69 -14.67 -5.80 1.43
CA GLU A 69 -14.69 -6.20 0.02
C GLU A 69 -13.47 -7.06 -0.33
N ILE A 70 -12.26 -6.64 0.06
CA ILE A 70 -11.03 -7.41 -0.14
C ILE A 70 -11.13 -8.79 0.52
N ALA A 71 -11.64 -8.87 1.76
CA ALA A 71 -11.80 -10.13 2.49
C ALA A 71 -12.88 -11.04 1.89
N ALA A 72 -13.85 -10.48 1.17
CA ALA A 72 -14.94 -11.21 0.53
C ALA A 72 -14.58 -11.75 -0.87
N VAL A 73 -13.46 -11.30 -1.47
CA VAL A 73 -13.03 -11.78 -2.78
C VAL A 73 -12.81 -13.29 -2.75
N SER A 74 -13.60 -13.99 -3.58
CA SER A 74 -13.49 -15.43 -3.81
C SER A 74 -12.68 -15.69 -5.08
N LEU A 75 -11.61 -16.47 -4.95
CA LEU A 75 -10.71 -16.82 -6.04
C LEU A 75 -10.87 -18.31 -6.44
N PRO A 76 -10.33 -18.72 -7.59
CA PRO A 76 -10.24 -20.13 -7.95
C PRO A 76 -9.68 -21.02 -6.82
N PHE A 77 -10.10 -22.29 -6.81
CA PHE A 77 -9.70 -23.30 -5.82
C PHE A 77 -10.14 -23.01 -4.38
N GLY A 78 -11.10 -22.10 -4.18
CA GLY A 78 -11.57 -21.71 -2.85
C GLY A 78 -10.58 -20.84 -2.09
N LEU A 79 -9.63 -20.22 -2.80
CA LEU A 79 -8.67 -19.30 -2.24
C LEU A 79 -9.30 -17.91 -2.04
N THR A 80 -8.65 -17.10 -1.22
CA THR A 80 -9.03 -15.71 -0.95
C THR A 80 -7.80 -14.83 -1.08
N ILE A 81 -7.99 -13.51 -0.97
CA ILE A 81 -6.86 -12.60 -0.79
C ILE A 81 -6.12 -12.97 0.50
N GLU A 82 -4.80 -12.89 0.46
CA GLU A 82 -3.92 -13.21 1.59
C GLU A 82 -3.11 -11.99 2.02
N ARG A 83 -2.66 -12.02 3.27
CA ARG A 83 -1.69 -11.05 3.80
C ARG A 83 -0.30 -11.64 3.72
N ASP A 84 0.64 -10.86 3.20
CA ASP A 84 2.06 -11.19 3.26
C ASP A 84 2.57 -11.04 4.70
N LEU A 85 3.04 -12.14 5.29
CA LEU A 85 3.52 -12.17 6.67
C LEU A 85 4.96 -11.66 6.82
N CYS A 86 5.72 -11.63 5.72
CA CYS A 86 7.13 -11.24 5.70
C CYS A 86 7.32 -9.81 5.18
N PHE A 87 6.24 -9.16 4.76
CA PHE A 87 6.29 -7.80 4.27
C PHE A 87 6.67 -6.80 5.36
N GLU A 88 7.71 -6.00 5.09
CA GLU A 88 8.12 -4.86 5.89
C GLU A 88 8.28 -3.64 4.99
N GLY A 89 7.41 -2.64 5.18
CA GLY A 89 7.53 -1.37 4.47
C GLY A 89 8.80 -0.63 4.88
N ARG A 90 9.58 -0.18 3.89
CA ARG A 90 10.86 0.54 4.10
C ARG A 90 10.83 2.00 3.68
N PHE A 91 9.90 2.36 2.81
CA PHE A 91 9.76 3.69 2.24
C PHE A 91 8.33 4.20 2.35
N PRO A 92 8.08 5.52 2.31
CA PRO A 92 6.72 6.06 2.22
C PRO A 92 5.97 5.56 0.98
N LEU A 93 4.62 5.53 1.05
CA LEU A 93 3.77 5.01 -0.03
C LEU A 93 4.02 5.68 -1.37
N THR A 94 4.28 6.99 -1.39
CA THR A 94 4.58 7.68 -2.65
C THR A 94 5.80 7.07 -3.34
N ILE A 95 6.79 6.54 -2.61
CA ILE A 95 8.02 5.95 -3.17
C ILE A 95 7.70 4.64 -3.87
N TYR A 96 6.87 3.83 -3.20
CA TYR A 96 6.29 2.65 -3.83
C TYR A 96 5.48 3.04 -5.07
N ALA A 97 4.70 4.12 -5.03
CA ALA A 97 3.88 4.56 -6.17
C ALA A 97 4.76 5.01 -7.36
N ASP A 98 5.80 5.79 -7.13
CA ASP A 98 6.74 6.22 -8.17
C ASP A 98 7.51 5.02 -8.78
N ALA A 99 8.01 4.12 -7.94
CA ALA A 99 8.67 2.90 -8.40
C ALA A 99 7.71 2.01 -9.21
N ALA A 100 6.47 1.86 -8.72
CA ALA A 100 5.45 1.05 -9.36
C ALA A 100 5.01 1.61 -10.71
N ARG A 101 4.93 2.95 -10.83
CA ARG A 101 4.62 3.62 -12.10
C ARG A 101 5.67 3.37 -13.18
N VAL A 102 6.96 3.31 -12.80
CA VAL A 102 8.04 2.96 -13.74
C VAL A 102 8.02 1.46 -14.06
N ALA A 103 7.73 0.62 -13.06
CA ALA A 103 7.73 -0.84 -13.20
C ALA A 103 6.46 -1.40 -13.90
N GLY A 104 5.38 -0.62 -13.95
CA GLY A 104 4.04 -1.08 -14.35
C GLY A 104 3.37 -2.02 -13.34
N SER A 105 3.97 -2.21 -12.16
CA SER A 105 3.43 -3.06 -11.08
C SER A 105 4.05 -2.68 -9.74
N ILE A 106 3.36 -2.97 -8.63
CA ILE A 106 3.95 -2.78 -7.30
C ILE A 106 5.25 -3.59 -7.18
N THR A 107 6.31 -2.95 -6.70
CA THR A 107 7.64 -3.57 -6.58
C THR A 107 8.24 -3.32 -5.20
N GLU A 108 8.91 -4.35 -4.67
CA GLU A 108 9.69 -4.30 -3.43
C GLU A 108 11.20 -4.32 -3.70
N ASP A 109 11.59 -4.31 -4.98
CA ASP A 109 12.98 -4.29 -5.39
C ASP A 109 13.67 -3.02 -4.87
N GLU A 110 14.73 -3.25 -4.10
CA GLU A 110 15.41 -2.20 -3.35
C GLU A 110 16.00 -1.14 -4.27
N ALA A 111 16.65 -1.55 -5.37
CA ALA A 111 17.25 -0.62 -6.30
C ALA A 111 16.19 0.27 -6.97
N ARG A 112 15.00 -0.26 -7.28
CA ARG A 112 13.89 0.54 -7.82
C ARG A 112 13.32 1.53 -6.81
N LEU A 113 13.17 1.11 -5.55
CA LEU A 113 12.68 1.97 -4.48
C LEU A 113 13.67 3.09 -4.16
N GLU A 114 14.97 2.77 -4.09
CA GLU A 114 16.04 3.77 -3.91
C GLU A 114 16.11 4.74 -5.09
N ALA A 115 16.02 4.25 -6.33
CA ALA A 115 16.00 5.10 -7.50
C ALA A 115 14.79 6.06 -7.49
N ALA A 116 13.61 5.58 -7.09
CA ALA A 116 12.42 6.43 -6.92
C ALA A 116 12.61 7.47 -5.81
N ALA A 117 13.24 7.08 -4.69
CA ALA A 117 13.55 7.99 -3.59
C ALA A 117 14.52 9.12 -3.98
N VAL A 118 15.55 8.79 -4.76
CA VAL A 118 16.52 9.78 -5.26
C VAL A 118 15.90 10.69 -6.32
N ALA A 119 15.02 10.15 -7.17
CA ALA A 119 14.40 10.91 -8.25
C ALA A 119 13.36 11.93 -7.76
N ARG A 120 12.79 11.75 -6.56
CA ARG A 120 11.76 12.66 -6.08
C ARG A 120 12.37 13.96 -5.54
N PRO A 121 11.95 15.13 -6.02
CA PRO A 121 12.39 16.40 -5.46
C PRO A 121 11.97 16.51 -3.98
N SER A 122 12.86 17.06 -3.15
CA SER A 122 12.53 17.36 -1.75
C SER A 122 11.51 18.50 -1.72
N GLU A 123 10.24 18.19 -1.45
CA GLU A 123 9.17 19.19 -1.30
C GLU A 123 9.40 20.18 -0.14
N LEU A 124 10.48 20.05 0.63
CA LEU A 124 10.87 20.99 1.68
C LEU A 124 11.72 22.18 1.17
N SER A 125 12.06 22.24 -0.12
CA SER A 125 12.94 23.29 -0.66
C SER A 125 12.22 24.48 -1.31
N GLU A 126 10.90 24.48 -1.44
CA GLU A 126 10.17 25.52 -2.21
C GLU A 126 8.95 26.11 -1.48
N LEU A 127 9.09 26.46 -0.19
CA LEU A 127 8.25 27.52 0.35
C LEU A 127 8.88 28.87 -0.04
N PRO A 128 8.25 29.68 -0.91
CA PRO A 128 8.74 31.03 -1.17
C PRO A 128 8.73 31.83 0.14
N PRO A 129 9.73 32.72 0.36
CA PRO A 129 9.72 33.58 1.54
C PRO A 129 8.48 34.49 1.55
N PRO A 130 8.00 34.89 2.74
CA PRO A 130 6.80 35.72 2.90
C PRO A 130 6.91 37.08 2.22
#